data_AF-A0A073AWQ5-F1
#
_entry.id   AF-A0A073AWQ5-F1
#
_cell.length_a   1.000
_cell.length_b   1.000
_cell.length_c   1.000
_cell.angle_alpha   90.00
_cell.angle_beta   90.00
_cell.angle_gamma   90.00
#
_symmetry.space_group_name_H-M   'P 1'
#
loop_
_entity.id
_entity.type
_entity.pdbx_description
1 polymer ?
#
loop_
_entity_poly.entity_id
_entity_poly.type
_entity_poly.pdbx_seq_one_letter_code
_entity_poly.pdbx_strand_id
1 'polypeptide(L)'
;MVQVTRRERLRAATEQEIRQHARTLLATQGREAVTLRAIARELGITAPALYRYYGSREELLRALCNDICSDLAEQLHHELRRTSGELAEKVRTACWEFRRWALHHPEEFALVFATPPGDDGQQDQFARVFLGIVAPLMREGAVRLHPDRLPVDLPDVSAYQNALADAFDAEGITVPAEAISPESVYYLLRWWARLYGHVALEVFGRFPFDLRHADELFNSLLQELLRESGL
;
A
#
# COMPACT_ATOMS: atom_id res chain seq x y z
N MET A 1 26.63 -7.25 15.95
CA MET A 1 25.99 -5.92 16.02
C MET A 1 26.99 -4.87 15.60
N VAL A 2 26.84 -4.28 14.42
CA VAL A 2 27.68 -3.13 13.98
C VAL A 2 27.16 -1.89 14.71
N GLN A 3 28.01 -1.21 15.49
CA GLN A 3 27.61 0.01 16.19
C GLN A 3 27.49 1.17 15.19
N VAL A 4 26.28 1.73 15.07
CA VAL A 4 26.02 2.91 14.25
C VAL A 4 26.79 4.11 14.82
N THR A 5 27.68 4.66 14.01
CA THR A 5 28.54 5.78 14.37
C THR A 5 27.71 7.05 14.61
N ARG A 6 28.26 8.01 15.37
CA ARG A 6 27.62 9.33 15.57
C ARG A 6 27.34 10.05 14.24
N ARG A 7 28.23 9.87 13.26
CA ARG A 7 28.11 10.47 11.92
C ARG A 7 26.96 9.88 11.13
N GLU A 8 26.78 8.56 11.17
CA GLU A 8 25.65 7.88 10.53
C GLU A 8 24.32 8.28 11.17
N ARG A 9 24.25 8.36 12.50
CA ARG A 9 23.06 8.85 13.21
C ARG A 9 22.69 10.28 12.82
N LEU A 10 23.67 11.18 12.75
CA LEU A 10 23.43 12.55 12.31
C LEU A 10 22.94 12.60 10.87
N ARG A 11 23.53 11.79 9.98
CA ARG A 11 23.11 11.70 8.58
C ARG A 11 21.66 11.22 8.47
N ALA A 12 21.30 10.13 9.15
CA ALA A 12 19.95 9.58 9.15
C ALA A 12 18.92 10.57 9.69
N ALA A 13 19.26 11.32 10.76
CA ALA A 13 18.39 12.36 11.30
C ALA A 13 18.14 13.48 10.28
N THR A 14 19.18 13.95 9.57
CA THR A 14 19.01 14.94 8.50
C THR A 14 18.20 14.38 7.33
N GLU A 15 18.41 13.14 6.93
CA GLU A 15 17.62 12.51 5.86
C GLU A 15 16.13 12.40 6.24
N GLN A 16 15.83 12.08 7.50
CA GLN A 16 14.46 12.09 8.02
C GLN A 16 13.86 13.49 8.01
N GLU A 17 14.61 14.51 8.45
CA GLU A 17 14.17 15.91 8.42
C GLU A 17 13.85 16.36 6.99
N ILE A 18 14.71 16.04 6.02
CA ILE A 18 14.48 16.31 4.60
C ILE A 18 13.17 15.69 4.11
N ARG A 19 12.90 14.42 4.45
CA ARG A 19 11.67 13.72 4.03
C ARG A 19 10.43 14.28 4.73
N GLN A 20 10.52 14.70 5.98
CA GLN A 20 9.41 15.34 6.69
C GLN A 20 8.98 16.65 6.04
N HIS A 21 9.96 17.49 5.62
CA HIS A 21 9.69 18.69 4.84
C HIS A 21 9.10 18.37 3.46
N ALA A 22 9.67 17.37 2.77
CA ALA A 22 9.14 16.91 1.49
C ALA A 22 7.67 16.44 1.60
N ARG A 23 7.33 15.69 2.65
CA ARG A 23 5.97 15.22 2.92
C ARG A 23 5.01 16.38 3.22
N THR A 24 5.48 17.40 3.93
CA THR A 24 4.70 18.61 4.21
C THR A 24 4.41 19.39 2.93
N LEU A 25 5.40 19.54 2.05
CA LEU A 25 5.22 20.14 0.73
C LEU A 25 4.25 19.32 -0.13
N LEU A 26 4.39 18.00 -0.14
CA LEU A 26 3.48 17.09 -0.85
C LEU A 26 2.04 17.30 -0.40
N ALA A 27 1.78 17.25 0.91
CA ALA A 27 0.43 17.36 1.46
C ALA A 27 -0.21 18.74 1.25
N THR A 28 0.58 19.81 1.21
CA THR A 28 0.05 21.19 1.16
C THR A 28 0.04 21.81 -0.24
N GLN A 29 0.95 21.38 -1.12
CA GLN A 29 1.19 22.00 -2.42
C GLN A 29 1.29 20.98 -3.57
N GLY A 30 1.14 19.69 -3.27
CA GLY A 30 1.15 18.60 -4.25
C GLY A 30 2.54 18.20 -4.73
N ARG A 31 2.59 17.13 -5.52
CA ARG A 31 3.83 16.50 -5.99
C ARG A 31 4.81 17.45 -6.68
N GLU A 32 4.32 18.37 -7.50
CA GLU A 32 5.18 19.30 -8.28
C GLU A 32 5.93 20.31 -7.41
N ALA A 33 5.42 20.63 -6.22
CA ALA A 33 6.11 21.50 -5.27
C ALA A 33 7.30 20.82 -4.58
N VAL A 34 7.32 19.48 -4.55
CA VAL A 34 8.39 18.68 -3.95
C VAL A 34 9.64 18.74 -4.84
N THR A 35 10.45 19.77 -4.62
CA THR A 35 11.72 19.98 -5.31
C THR A 35 12.86 20.12 -4.32
N LEU A 36 14.06 19.65 -4.71
CA LEU A 36 15.27 19.78 -3.91
C LEU A 36 15.57 21.26 -3.55
N ARG A 37 15.23 22.20 -4.42
CA ARG A 37 15.41 23.64 -4.14
C ARG A 37 14.40 24.17 -3.12
N ALA A 38 13.13 23.78 -3.22
CA ALA A 38 12.10 24.19 -2.26
C ALA A 38 12.45 23.69 -0.85
N ILE A 39 12.86 22.43 -0.73
CA ILE A 39 13.24 21.83 0.55
C ILE A 39 14.51 22.45 1.13
N ALA A 40 15.53 22.67 0.31
CA ALA A 40 16.74 23.35 0.76
C ALA A 40 16.45 24.75 1.33
N ARG A 41 15.53 25.50 0.68
CA ARG A 41 15.07 26.80 1.17
C ARG A 41 14.35 26.71 2.51
N GLU A 42 13.47 25.73 2.70
CA GLU A 42 12.77 25.53 3.98
C GLU A 42 13.72 25.14 5.11
N LEU A 43 14.71 24.31 4.83
CA LEU A 43 15.72 23.86 5.78
C LEU A 43 16.84 24.90 6.04
N GLY A 44 16.85 26.02 5.32
CA GLY A 44 17.91 27.03 5.43
C GLY A 44 19.29 26.53 4.97
N ILE A 45 19.35 25.51 4.11
CA ILE A 45 20.60 24.96 3.55
C ILE A 45 20.72 25.27 2.06
N THR A 46 21.92 25.08 1.52
CA THR A 46 22.16 25.29 0.09
C THR A 46 21.66 24.08 -0.72
N ALA A 47 21.16 24.31 -1.95
CA ALA A 47 20.76 23.21 -2.83
C ALA A 47 21.88 22.17 -3.06
N PRO A 48 23.16 22.54 -3.27
CA PRO A 48 24.27 21.58 -3.34
C PRO A 48 24.44 20.71 -2.08
N ALA A 49 24.07 21.22 -0.90
CA ALA A 49 24.10 20.42 0.33
C ALA A 49 23.05 19.31 0.30
N LEU A 50 21.85 19.60 -0.23
CA LEU A 50 20.76 18.63 -0.35
C LEU A 50 21.09 17.51 -1.36
N TYR A 51 21.80 17.84 -2.45
CA TYR A 51 22.27 16.85 -3.43
C TYR A 51 23.24 15.79 -2.86
N ARG A 52 23.83 16.02 -1.68
CA ARG A 52 24.66 15.00 -0.99
C ARG A 52 23.83 13.91 -0.31
N TYR A 53 22.54 14.15 -0.13
CA TYR A 53 21.58 13.21 0.47
C TYR A 53 20.75 12.53 -0.61
N TYR A 54 20.28 13.29 -1.59
CA TYR A 54 19.47 12.78 -2.71
C TYR A 54 20.02 13.31 -4.02
N GLY A 55 20.50 12.42 -4.89
CA GLY A 55 21.05 12.76 -6.21
C GLY A 55 20.01 13.30 -7.19
N SER A 56 18.71 13.05 -6.94
CA SER A 56 17.61 13.56 -7.76
C SER A 56 16.31 13.76 -6.98
N ARG A 57 15.36 14.49 -7.59
CA ARG A 57 13.97 14.59 -7.09
C ARG A 57 13.31 13.21 -7.00
N GLU A 58 13.49 12.36 -8.01
CA GLU A 58 12.89 11.02 -8.04
C GLU A 58 13.45 10.10 -6.95
N GLU A 59 14.73 10.25 -6.58
CA GLU A 59 15.31 9.55 -5.43
C GLU A 59 14.66 9.97 -4.11
N LEU A 60 14.42 11.27 -3.93
CA LEU A 60 13.70 11.77 -2.76
C LEU A 60 12.24 11.28 -2.74
N LEU A 61 11.54 11.35 -3.88
CA LEU A 61 10.15 10.90 -3.98
C LEU A 61 10.02 9.40 -3.69
N ARG A 62 10.94 8.56 -4.18
CA ARG A 62 10.99 7.14 -3.83
C ARG A 62 11.21 6.92 -2.33
N ALA A 63 12.16 7.64 -1.72
CA ALA A 63 12.37 7.54 -0.29
C ALA A 63 11.13 7.98 0.51
N LEU A 64 10.40 8.98 0.01
CA LEU A 64 9.14 9.41 0.60
C LEU A 64 8.03 8.35 0.43
N CYS A 65 7.93 7.69 -0.73
CA CYS A 65 7.03 6.54 -0.92
C CYS A 65 7.33 5.42 0.09
N ASN A 66 8.61 5.13 0.34
CA ASN A 66 9.02 4.10 1.30
C ASN A 66 8.50 4.44 2.71
N ASP A 67 8.69 5.68 3.16
CA ASP A 67 8.21 6.15 4.46
C ASP A 67 6.68 6.05 4.55
N ILE A 68 5.96 6.53 3.54
CA ILE A 68 4.50 6.49 3.48
C ILE A 68 3.98 5.04 3.55
N CYS A 69 4.54 4.14 2.75
CA CYS A 69 4.17 2.73 2.75
C CYS A 69 4.49 2.06 4.10
N SER A 70 5.62 2.41 4.72
CA SER A 70 6.00 1.87 6.03
C SER A 70 5.02 2.31 7.12
N ASP A 71 4.66 3.59 7.14
CA ASP A 71 3.68 4.13 8.10
C ASP A 71 2.30 3.49 7.89
N LEU A 72 1.85 3.34 6.65
CA LEU A 72 0.59 2.69 6.32
C LEU A 72 0.59 1.21 6.76
N ALA A 73 1.68 0.47 6.52
CA ALA A 73 1.81 -0.91 6.97
C ALA A 73 1.76 -1.01 8.49
N GLU A 74 2.45 -0.11 9.21
CA GLU A 74 2.44 -0.08 10.66
C GLU A 74 1.03 0.20 11.21
N GLN A 75 0.33 1.18 10.63
CA GLN A 75 -1.05 1.51 10.99
C GLN A 75 -2.00 0.32 10.76
N LEU A 76 -1.97 -0.29 9.58
CA LEU A 76 -2.84 -1.43 9.26
C LEU A 76 -2.54 -2.64 10.16
N HIS A 77 -1.26 -2.96 10.38
CA HIS A 77 -0.89 -4.04 11.29
C HIS A 77 -1.30 -3.74 12.74
N HIS A 78 -1.24 -2.49 13.18
CA HIS A 78 -1.70 -2.08 14.50
C HIS A 78 -3.20 -2.33 14.68
N GLU A 79 -4.03 -1.90 13.72
CA GLU A 79 -5.49 -2.12 13.79
C GLU A 79 -5.88 -3.58 13.65
N LEU A 80 -5.18 -4.35 12.80
CA LEU A 80 -5.40 -5.79 12.67
C LEU A 80 -5.08 -6.56 13.95
N ARG A 81 -4.02 -6.21 14.68
CA ARG A 81 -3.69 -6.83 15.98
C ARG A 81 -4.75 -6.56 17.05
N ARG A 82 -5.48 -5.45 16.93
CA ARG A 82 -6.52 -5.03 17.88
C ARG A 82 -7.90 -5.58 17.55
N THR A 83 -8.10 -5.98 16.30
CA THR A 83 -9.35 -6.59 15.84
C THR A 83 -9.43 -8.04 16.31
N SER A 84 -10.14 -8.26 17.41
CA SER A 84 -10.54 -9.58 17.85
C SER A 84 -11.79 -10.01 17.07
N GLY A 85 -11.68 -10.99 16.17
CA GLY A 85 -12.82 -11.42 15.38
C GLY A 85 -12.48 -12.50 14.38
N GLU A 86 -13.52 -13.00 13.72
CA GLU A 86 -13.40 -13.90 12.57
C GLU A 86 -12.64 -13.21 11.42
N LEU A 87 -12.09 -14.00 10.50
CA LEU A 87 -11.34 -13.51 9.34
C LEU A 87 -12.07 -12.39 8.56
N ALA A 88 -13.38 -12.52 8.38
CA ALA A 88 -14.22 -11.53 7.72
C ALA A 88 -14.14 -10.14 8.39
N GLU A 89 -14.02 -10.08 9.71
CA GLU A 89 -13.91 -8.82 10.45
C GLU A 89 -12.53 -8.18 10.28
N LYS A 90 -11.46 -8.99 10.33
CA LYS A 90 -10.09 -8.52 10.05
C LYS A 90 -9.97 -7.93 8.64
N VAL A 91 -10.54 -8.63 7.65
CA VAL A 91 -10.62 -8.14 6.27
C VAL A 91 -11.38 -6.82 6.20
N ARG A 92 -12.53 -6.71 6.88
CA ARG A 92 -13.28 -5.45 6.94
C ARG A 92 -12.46 -4.31 7.51
N THR A 93 -11.78 -4.53 8.65
CA THR A 93 -10.91 -3.54 9.27
C THR A 93 -9.82 -3.08 8.32
N ALA A 94 -9.09 -4.01 7.67
CA ALA A 94 -8.03 -3.66 6.74
C ALA A 94 -8.52 -2.79 5.58
N CYS A 95 -9.65 -3.16 4.95
CA CYS A 95 -10.22 -2.40 3.84
C CYS A 95 -10.69 -1.01 4.26
N TRP A 96 -11.34 -0.90 5.43
CA TRP A 96 -11.82 0.39 5.95
C TRP A 96 -10.69 1.32 6.34
N GLU A 97 -9.68 0.81 7.05
CA GLU A 97 -8.52 1.62 7.46
C GLU A 97 -7.70 2.06 6.26
N PHE A 98 -7.53 1.20 5.25
CA PHE A 98 -6.90 1.59 3.99
C PHE A 98 -7.66 2.71 3.29
N ARG A 99 -8.98 2.57 3.12
CA ARG A 99 -9.82 3.62 2.51
C ARG A 99 -9.74 4.92 3.31
N ARG A 100 -9.85 4.83 4.64
CA ARG A 100 -9.78 6.00 5.53
C ARG A 100 -8.46 6.74 5.36
N TRP A 101 -7.34 6.02 5.40
CA TRP A 101 -6.03 6.61 5.16
C TRP A 101 -5.97 7.27 3.77
N ALA A 102 -6.40 6.57 2.72
CA ALA A 102 -6.37 7.09 1.35
C ALA A 102 -7.14 8.41 1.20
N LEU A 103 -8.32 8.52 1.81
CA LEU A 103 -9.14 9.74 1.78
C LEU A 103 -8.57 10.89 2.61
N HIS A 104 -7.84 10.60 3.69
CA HIS A 104 -7.18 11.64 4.50
C HIS A 104 -5.84 12.11 3.90
N HIS A 105 -5.23 11.28 3.05
CA HIS A 105 -3.90 11.52 2.47
C HIS A 105 -3.91 11.43 0.94
N PRO A 106 -4.72 12.23 0.21
CA PRO A 106 -4.91 12.09 -1.23
C PRO A 106 -3.64 12.31 -2.05
N GLU A 107 -2.76 13.24 -1.66
CA GLU A 107 -1.48 13.49 -2.35
C GLU A 107 -0.46 12.38 -2.11
N GLU A 108 -0.48 11.75 -0.93
CA GLU A 108 0.35 10.57 -0.63
C GLU A 108 -0.17 9.36 -1.38
N PHE A 109 -1.49 9.17 -1.42
CA PHE A 109 -2.14 8.15 -2.25
C PHE A 109 -1.77 8.34 -3.73
N ALA A 110 -1.88 9.56 -4.27
CA ALA A 110 -1.48 9.85 -5.64
C ALA A 110 0.00 9.51 -5.90
N LEU A 111 0.88 9.86 -4.97
CA LEU A 111 2.30 9.57 -5.11
C LEU A 111 2.58 8.05 -5.17
N VAL A 112 1.98 7.27 -4.26
CA VAL A 112 2.18 5.82 -4.17
C VAL A 112 1.53 5.08 -5.34
N PHE A 113 0.33 5.49 -5.77
CA PHE A 113 -0.53 4.68 -6.64
C PHE A 113 -0.74 5.22 -8.06
N ALA A 114 -0.57 6.52 -8.28
CA ALA A 114 -0.72 7.12 -9.61
C ALA A 114 0.62 7.19 -10.37
N THR A 115 1.72 6.80 -9.74
CA THR A 115 3.04 6.71 -10.37
C THR A 115 3.26 5.29 -10.87
N PRO A 116 3.44 5.06 -12.18
CA PRO A 116 3.85 3.75 -12.66
C PRO A 116 5.17 3.32 -12.00
N PRO A 117 5.39 2.03 -11.73
CA PRO A 117 6.70 1.55 -11.32
C PRO A 117 7.74 1.95 -12.38
N GLY A 118 8.89 2.45 -11.94
CA GLY A 118 9.98 2.84 -12.85
C GLY A 118 10.59 1.64 -13.57
N ASP A 119 11.25 1.90 -14.71
CA ASP A 119 11.97 0.91 -15.52
C ASP A 119 13.15 0.22 -14.78
N ASP A 120 13.50 0.68 -13.58
CA ASP A 120 14.66 0.18 -12.82
C ASP A 120 14.37 -1.08 -11.98
N GLY A 121 13.18 -1.68 -12.13
CA GLY A 121 12.80 -2.93 -11.46
C GLY A 121 12.76 -2.81 -9.95
N GLN A 122 12.72 -1.58 -9.42
CA GLN A 122 12.75 -1.33 -8.00
C GLN A 122 11.38 -1.67 -7.40
N GLN A 123 11.41 -2.54 -6.38
CA GLN A 123 10.25 -3.11 -5.71
C GLN A 123 9.13 -2.07 -5.50
N ASP A 124 7.94 -2.41 -5.97
CA ASP A 124 6.72 -1.72 -5.60
C ASP A 124 6.57 -1.85 -4.07
N GLN A 125 6.89 -0.77 -3.35
CA GLN A 125 6.83 -0.77 -1.89
C GLN A 125 5.41 -0.99 -1.38
N PHE A 126 4.41 -0.61 -2.17
CA PHE A 126 3.04 -0.92 -1.83
C PHE A 126 2.77 -2.42 -1.92
N ALA A 127 3.41 -3.13 -2.85
CA ALA A 127 3.35 -4.59 -2.89
C ALA A 127 3.83 -5.20 -1.57
N ARG A 128 4.91 -4.70 -0.95
CA ARG A 128 5.33 -5.16 0.39
C ARG A 128 4.25 -4.95 1.45
N VAL A 129 3.60 -3.77 1.49
CA VAL A 129 2.49 -3.50 2.42
C VAL A 129 1.37 -4.51 2.19
N PHE A 130 0.96 -4.67 0.93
CA PHE A 130 -0.10 -5.59 0.54
C PHE A 130 0.21 -7.04 0.93
N LEU A 131 1.39 -7.55 0.59
CA LEU A 131 1.82 -8.92 0.92
C LEU A 131 1.85 -9.13 2.44
N GLY A 132 2.33 -8.15 3.21
CA GLY A 132 2.34 -8.20 4.67
C GLY A 132 0.93 -8.30 5.29
N ILE A 133 -0.06 -7.65 4.67
CA ILE A 133 -1.47 -7.69 5.11
C ILE A 133 -2.18 -8.96 4.64
N VAL A 134 -1.94 -9.37 3.39
CA VAL A 134 -2.65 -10.51 2.77
C VAL A 134 -2.12 -11.84 3.27
N ALA A 135 -0.82 -11.99 3.53
CA ALA A 135 -0.26 -13.27 3.97
C ALA A 135 -0.91 -13.84 5.24
N PRO A 136 -1.08 -13.08 6.34
CA PRO A 136 -1.80 -13.57 7.51
C PRO A 136 -3.25 -13.97 7.19
N LEU A 137 -3.94 -13.19 6.34
CA LEU A 137 -5.33 -13.46 5.95
C LEU A 137 -5.43 -14.73 5.09
N MET A 138 -4.49 -14.96 4.17
CA MET A 138 -4.42 -16.19 3.37
C MET A 138 -4.13 -17.41 4.22
N ARG A 139 -3.21 -17.33 5.20
CA ARG A 139 -2.94 -18.44 6.14
C ARG A 139 -4.18 -18.85 6.92
N GLU A 140 -4.98 -17.88 7.35
CA GLU A 140 -6.22 -18.12 8.12
C GLU A 140 -7.40 -18.53 7.22
N GLY A 141 -7.45 -18.01 5.99
CA GLY A 141 -8.57 -18.15 5.04
C GLY A 141 -8.47 -19.30 4.05
N ALA A 142 -7.27 -19.84 3.81
CA ALA A 142 -7.05 -21.01 2.95
C ALA A 142 -7.93 -22.21 3.32
N VAL A 143 -8.33 -22.30 4.59
CA VAL A 143 -9.18 -23.37 5.12
C VAL A 143 -10.68 -23.14 4.82
N ARG A 144 -11.09 -21.98 4.28
CA ARG A 144 -12.51 -21.55 4.20
C ARG A 144 -13.05 -21.17 2.82
N LEU A 145 -12.23 -21.00 1.78
CA LEU A 145 -12.76 -20.67 0.44
C LEU A 145 -13.52 -21.88 -0.13
N HIS A 146 -14.83 -21.73 -0.32
CA HIS A 146 -15.70 -22.81 -0.81
C HIS A 146 -15.60 -22.96 -2.34
N PRO A 147 -15.16 -24.12 -2.87
CA PRO A 147 -15.05 -24.34 -4.32
C PRO A 147 -16.37 -24.17 -5.08
N ASP A 148 -17.49 -24.43 -4.42
CA ASP A 148 -18.83 -24.38 -5.01
C ASP A 148 -19.29 -22.96 -5.43
N ARG A 149 -18.52 -21.91 -5.11
CA ARG A 149 -18.82 -20.51 -5.48
C ARG A 149 -17.99 -19.97 -6.64
N LEU A 150 -17.12 -20.80 -7.21
CA LEU A 150 -16.28 -20.41 -8.32
C LEU A 150 -17.05 -20.43 -9.64
N PRO A 151 -16.66 -19.59 -10.62
CA PRO A 151 -17.08 -19.77 -12.00
C PRO A 151 -16.73 -21.19 -12.47
N VAL A 152 -17.62 -21.81 -13.26
CA VAL A 152 -17.41 -23.15 -13.83
C VAL A 152 -16.14 -23.19 -14.69
N ASP A 153 -15.84 -22.08 -15.38
CA ASP A 153 -14.64 -21.89 -16.19
C ASP A 153 -13.75 -20.80 -15.56
N LEU A 154 -12.97 -21.16 -14.55
CA LEU A 154 -11.95 -20.27 -14.00
C LEU A 154 -10.89 -19.97 -15.08
N PRO A 155 -10.48 -18.71 -15.24
CA PRO A 155 -9.34 -18.41 -16.09
C PRO A 155 -8.08 -19.07 -15.54
N ASP A 156 -7.14 -19.41 -16.42
CA ASP A 156 -5.83 -19.88 -15.98
C ASP A 156 -5.10 -18.75 -15.26
N VAL A 157 -4.89 -18.93 -13.96
CA VAL A 157 -4.18 -17.99 -13.08
C VAL A 157 -2.82 -18.52 -12.63
N SER A 158 -2.31 -19.59 -13.22
CA SER A 158 -1.08 -20.26 -12.78
C SER A 158 0.14 -19.32 -12.80
N ALA A 159 0.22 -18.44 -13.81
CA ALA A 159 1.27 -17.43 -13.88
C ALA A 159 1.21 -16.44 -12.70
N TYR A 160 0.01 -16.04 -12.29
CA TYR A 160 -0.19 -15.12 -11.15
C TYR A 160 0.05 -15.82 -9.81
N GLN A 161 -0.27 -17.10 -9.69
CA GLN A 161 0.07 -17.90 -8.51
C GLN A 161 1.58 -17.97 -8.30
N ASN A 162 2.33 -18.29 -9.35
CA ASN A 162 3.79 -18.32 -9.30
C ASN A 162 4.36 -16.94 -8.96
N ALA A 163 3.88 -15.88 -9.63
CA ALA A 163 4.33 -14.52 -9.33
C ALA A 163 4.03 -14.10 -7.89
N LEU A 164 2.88 -14.50 -7.33
CA LEU A 164 2.53 -14.21 -5.93
C LEU A 164 3.42 -15.00 -4.95
N ALA A 165 3.70 -16.27 -5.24
CA ALA A 165 4.61 -17.09 -4.44
C ALA A 165 6.04 -16.50 -4.46
N ASP A 166 6.56 -16.16 -5.64
CA ASP A 166 7.87 -15.51 -5.81
C ASP A 166 7.93 -14.18 -5.04
N ALA A 167 6.85 -13.40 -5.05
CA ALA A 167 6.77 -12.14 -4.33
C ALA A 167 6.78 -12.34 -2.80
N PHE A 168 6.09 -13.37 -2.29
CA PHE A 168 6.18 -13.74 -0.87
C PHE A 168 7.59 -14.19 -0.48
N ASP A 169 8.24 -15.01 -1.31
CA ASP A 169 9.60 -15.49 -1.07
C ASP A 169 10.64 -14.36 -1.09
N ALA A 170 10.53 -13.43 -2.03
CA ALA A 170 11.39 -12.24 -2.11
C ALA A 170 11.30 -11.36 -0.86
N GLU A 171 10.14 -11.35 -0.21
CA GLU A 171 9.88 -10.62 1.04
C GLU A 171 10.13 -11.46 2.30
N GLY A 172 10.54 -12.73 2.15
CA GLY A 172 10.77 -13.64 3.27
C GLY A 172 9.50 -14.00 4.04
N ILE A 173 8.33 -13.90 3.40
CA ILE A 173 7.02 -14.16 3.99
C ILE A 173 6.63 -15.61 3.70
N THR A 174 6.60 -16.47 4.72
CA THR A 174 6.17 -17.87 4.54
C THR A 174 4.66 -17.98 4.44
N VAL A 175 4.12 -18.50 3.34
CA VAL A 175 2.69 -18.81 3.17
C VAL A 175 2.57 -20.27 2.70
N PRO A 176 1.67 -21.10 3.28
CA PRO A 176 1.48 -22.47 2.83
C PRO A 176 1.08 -22.51 1.35
N ALA A 177 1.59 -23.48 0.59
CA ALA A 177 1.32 -23.57 -0.85
C ALA A 177 -0.19 -23.75 -1.12
N GLU A 178 -0.88 -24.52 -0.27
CA GLU A 178 -2.33 -24.69 -0.31
C GLU A 178 -3.11 -23.38 -0.11
N ALA A 179 -2.52 -22.36 0.52
CA ALA A 179 -3.15 -21.05 0.65
C ALA A 179 -3.08 -20.24 -0.64
N ILE A 180 -2.08 -20.48 -1.49
CA ILE A 180 -1.90 -19.85 -2.80
C ILE A 180 -2.59 -20.70 -3.88
N SER A 181 -3.84 -21.08 -3.64
CA SER A 181 -4.65 -21.83 -4.61
C SER A 181 -5.14 -20.93 -5.76
N PRO A 182 -5.58 -21.50 -6.90
CA PRO A 182 -6.10 -20.72 -8.03
C PRO A 182 -7.29 -19.84 -7.60
N GLU A 183 -8.13 -20.34 -6.70
CA GLU A 183 -9.28 -19.65 -6.13
C GLU A 183 -8.85 -18.42 -5.34
N SER A 184 -7.92 -18.59 -4.40
CA SER A 184 -7.40 -17.50 -3.57
C SER A 184 -6.83 -16.39 -4.44
N VAL A 185 -6.04 -16.74 -5.45
CA VAL A 185 -5.42 -15.77 -6.36
C VAL A 185 -6.46 -15.08 -7.24
N TYR A 186 -7.43 -15.82 -7.76
CA TYR A 186 -8.53 -15.24 -8.54
C TYR A 186 -9.32 -14.21 -7.72
N TYR A 187 -9.76 -14.56 -6.50
CA TYR A 187 -10.47 -13.62 -5.64
C TYR A 187 -9.59 -12.45 -5.24
N LEU A 188 -8.32 -12.68 -4.89
CA LEU A 188 -7.38 -11.62 -4.52
C LEU A 188 -7.25 -10.57 -5.62
N LEU A 189 -7.04 -10.98 -6.87
CA LEU A 189 -6.90 -10.07 -8.01
C LEU A 189 -8.20 -9.31 -8.30
N ARG A 190 -9.35 -9.99 -8.21
CA ARG A 190 -10.66 -9.38 -8.45
C ARG A 190 -11.01 -8.36 -7.36
N TRP A 191 -10.75 -8.71 -6.11
CA TRP A 191 -10.93 -7.82 -4.96
C TRP A 191 -10.03 -6.60 -5.05
N TRP A 192 -8.76 -6.81 -5.38
CA TRP A 192 -7.80 -5.74 -5.59
C TRP A 192 -8.32 -4.73 -6.60
N ALA A 193 -8.69 -5.16 -7.81
CA ALA A 193 -9.18 -4.27 -8.85
C ALA A 193 -10.44 -3.49 -8.43
N ARG A 194 -11.39 -4.16 -7.76
CA ARG A 194 -12.66 -3.55 -7.33
C ARG A 194 -12.49 -2.56 -6.17
N LEU A 195 -11.75 -2.95 -5.14
CA LEU A 195 -11.50 -2.11 -3.96
C LEU A 195 -10.61 -0.92 -4.31
N TYR A 196 -9.49 -1.16 -5.00
CA TYR A 196 -8.61 -0.09 -5.45
C TYR A 196 -9.34 0.87 -6.38
N GLY A 197 -10.07 0.35 -7.38
CA GLY A 197 -10.84 1.19 -8.31
C GLY A 197 -11.85 2.08 -7.57
N HIS A 198 -12.57 1.53 -6.59
CA HIS A 198 -13.50 2.31 -5.79
C HIS A 198 -12.81 3.42 -4.99
N VAL A 199 -11.77 3.08 -4.21
CA VAL A 199 -11.03 4.04 -3.38
C VAL A 199 -10.37 5.12 -4.25
N ALA A 200 -9.75 4.75 -5.37
CA ALA A 200 -9.14 5.70 -6.29
C ALA A 200 -10.16 6.67 -6.90
N LEU A 201 -11.35 6.19 -7.27
CA LEU A 201 -12.42 7.06 -7.78
C LEU A 201 -12.88 8.08 -6.71
N GLU A 202 -12.93 7.68 -5.44
CA GLU A 202 -13.26 8.59 -4.35
C GLU A 202 -12.14 9.61 -4.09
N VAL A 203 -10.90 9.14 -3.94
CA VAL A 203 -9.72 9.97 -3.67
C VAL A 203 -9.53 11.03 -4.75
N PHE A 204 -9.68 10.65 -6.01
CA PHE A 204 -9.51 11.57 -7.14
C PHE A 204 -10.78 12.35 -7.51
N GLY A 205 -11.89 12.15 -6.78
CA GLY A 205 -13.17 12.83 -7.05
C GLY A 205 -13.70 12.55 -8.46
N ARG A 206 -13.52 11.33 -8.98
CA ARG A 206 -13.85 10.95 -10.36
C ARG A 206 -15.22 10.31 -10.54
N PHE A 207 -16.04 10.27 -9.50
CA PHE A 207 -17.45 9.94 -9.66
C PHE A 207 -18.16 11.04 -10.46
N PRO A 208 -19.02 10.69 -11.45
CA PRO A 208 -19.70 11.68 -12.28
C PRO A 208 -20.80 12.45 -11.54
N PHE A 209 -21.04 12.17 -10.25
CA PHE A 209 -22.05 12.78 -9.39
C PHE A 209 -21.58 12.82 -7.93
N ASP A 210 -22.26 13.64 -7.11
CA ASP A 210 -22.04 13.75 -5.66
C ASP A 210 -22.40 12.43 -4.96
N LEU A 211 -21.40 11.75 -4.40
CA LEU A 211 -21.57 10.52 -3.63
C LEU A 211 -22.04 10.83 -2.21
N ARG A 212 -23.30 11.22 -2.07
CA ARG A 212 -23.95 11.23 -0.77
C ARG A 212 -23.96 9.80 -0.23
N HIS A 213 -23.39 9.58 0.95
CA HIS A 213 -23.24 8.26 1.60
C HIS A 213 -22.24 7.31 0.91
N ALA A 214 -21.10 7.82 0.43
CA ALA A 214 -20.01 7.00 -0.11
C ALA A 214 -19.62 5.80 0.79
N ASP A 215 -19.69 5.99 2.11
CA ASP A 215 -19.47 4.96 3.13
C ASP A 215 -20.40 3.75 2.99
N GLU A 216 -21.68 3.97 2.68
CA GLU A 216 -22.67 2.90 2.51
C GLU A 216 -22.38 2.09 1.23
N LEU A 217 -21.97 2.77 0.16
CA LEU A 217 -21.60 2.13 -1.10
C LEU A 217 -20.34 1.27 -0.93
N PHE A 218 -19.32 1.80 -0.25
CA PHE A 218 -18.11 1.03 0.05
C PHE A 218 -18.43 -0.18 0.93
N ASN A 219 -19.24 0.00 1.97
CA ASN A 219 -19.68 -1.10 2.82
C ASN A 219 -20.46 -2.17 2.03
N SER A 220 -21.36 -1.76 1.13
CA SER A 220 -22.11 -2.68 0.28
C SER A 220 -21.19 -3.47 -0.64
N LEU A 221 -20.22 -2.81 -1.28
CA LEU A 221 -19.19 -3.47 -2.10
C LEU A 221 -18.42 -4.50 -1.29
N LEU A 222 -17.96 -4.13 -0.10
CA LEU A 222 -17.18 -5.01 0.78
C LEU A 222 -17.99 -6.23 1.25
N GLN A 223 -19.27 -6.04 1.59
CA GLN A 223 -20.17 -7.14 1.93
C GLN A 223 -20.40 -8.09 0.76
N GLU A 224 -20.54 -7.57 -0.45
CA GLU A 224 -20.68 -8.40 -1.65
C GLU A 224 -19.41 -9.25 -1.86
N LEU A 225 -18.23 -8.61 -1.81
CA LEU A 225 -16.95 -9.28 -1.97
C LEU A 225 -16.75 -10.40 -0.95
N LEU A 226 -16.99 -10.13 0.33
CA LEU A 226 -16.90 -11.13 1.41
C LEU A 226 -17.82 -12.33 1.15
N ARG A 227 -19.08 -12.09 0.77
CA ARG A 227 -20.02 -13.17 0.44
C ARG A 227 -19.54 -13.98 -0.75
N GLU A 228 -18.98 -13.35 -1.79
CA GLU A 228 -18.46 -14.07 -2.95
C GLU A 228 -17.30 -15.00 -2.61
N SER A 229 -16.44 -14.62 -1.65
CA SER A 229 -15.32 -15.47 -1.21
C SER A 229 -15.69 -16.49 -0.13
N GLY A 230 -16.90 -16.43 0.43
CA GLY A 230 -17.33 -17.34 1.50
C GLY A 230 -16.97 -16.88 2.92
N LEU A 231 -16.67 -15.59 3.09
CA LEU A 231 -16.41 -14.93 4.38
C LEU A 231 -17.64 -14.19 4.94
#